data_AF-A0A1B6CP45-F1
#
_entry.id   AF-A0A1B6CP45-F1
#
_cell.length_a   1.000
_cell.length_b   1.000
_cell.length_c   1.000
_cell.angle_alpha   90.00
_cell.angle_beta   90.00
_cell.angle_gamma   90.00
#
_symmetry.space_group_name_H-M   'P 1'
#
loop_
_entity.id
_entity.type
_entity.pdbx_description
1 polymer ?
#
loop_
_entity_poly.entity_id
_entity_poly.type
_entity_poly.pdbx_seq_one_letter_code
_entity_poly.pdbx_strand_id
1 'polypeptide(L)'
;FFDACRELHLLEDDNHWDLTLADAALSSSPQQIRQLFSIILTTCFPSEVSALWNKYKDSMSEDILHRIRITNQNLNIEFSAEIYNESLIMIEDICICISNMPLIHFGMPAPNRPAVDIINSDVQREHQFDKTSLATFVANNEQLLTAEQRNVYDQINVSTAAQQGGFFFLDAP
;
A
#
# COMPACT_ATOMS: atom_id res chain seq x y z
N PHE A 1 18.05 -11.83 17.35
CA PHE A 1 16.94 -12.81 17.25
C PHE A 1 16.69 -13.20 15.81
N PHE A 2 16.56 -12.25 14.86
CA PHE A 2 16.42 -12.53 13.42
C PHE A 2 17.58 -13.36 12.82
N ASP A 3 18.83 -12.98 13.12
CA ASP A 3 20.01 -13.75 12.65
C ASP A 3 20.07 -15.18 13.19
N ALA A 4 19.57 -15.42 14.40
CA ALA A 4 19.55 -16.75 15.01
C ALA A 4 18.49 -17.66 14.37
N CYS A 5 17.35 -17.10 13.94
CA CYS A 5 16.33 -17.84 13.20
C CYS A 5 16.78 -18.16 11.76
N ARG A 6 17.59 -17.27 11.15
CA ARG A 6 18.20 -17.47 9.82
C ARG A 6 19.21 -18.63 9.82
N GLU A 7 20.07 -18.73 10.84
CA GLU A 7 21.03 -19.85 10.94
C GLU A 7 20.36 -21.21 11.24
N LEU A 8 19.15 -21.19 11.80
CA LEU A 8 18.41 -22.41 12.14
C LEU A 8 17.51 -22.93 11.00
N HIS A 9 17.52 -22.30 9.83
CA HIS A 9 16.62 -22.62 8.70
C HIS A 9 15.13 -22.67 9.10
N LEU A 10 14.72 -21.86 10.09
CA LEU A 10 13.34 -21.79 10.58
C LEU A 10 12.49 -20.78 9.82
N LEU A 11 13.09 -20.02 8.91
CA LEU A 11 12.40 -19.15 7.96
C LEU A 11 12.16 -19.95 6.68
N GLU A 12 10.94 -19.89 6.15
CA GLU A 12 10.58 -20.51 4.87
C GLU A 12 11.60 -20.10 3.80
N ASP A 13 12.10 -21.09 3.07
CA ASP A 13 13.10 -20.90 2.03
C ASP A 13 12.53 -19.93 0.97
N ASP A 14 13.12 -18.73 0.87
CA ASP A 14 12.70 -17.66 -0.07
C ASP A 14 12.65 -18.13 -1.53
N ASN A 15 13.23 -19.30 -1.81
CA ASN A 15 13.12 -20.05 -3.05
C ASN A 15 11.67 -20.25 -3.52
N HIS A 16 10.69 -20.37 -2.60
CA HIS A 16 9.29 -20.49 -2.99
C HIS A 16 8.75 -19.19 -3.62
N TRP A 17 9.15 -18.02 -3.11
CA TRP A 17 8.77 -16.72 -3.68
C TRP A 17 9.44 -16.47 -5.01
N ASP A 18 10.69 -16.93 -5.15
CA ASP A 18 11.41 -16.89 -6.41
C ASP A 18 10.69 -17.70 -7.49
N LEU A 19 10.35 -18.96 -7.23
CA LEU A 19 9.61 -19.81 -8.18
C LEU A 19 8.24 -19.22 -8.51
N THR A 20 7.53 -18.72 -7.50
CA THR A 20 6.20 -18.10 -7.66
C THR A 20 6.26 -16.88 -8.59
N LEU A 21 7.25 -16.01 -8.40
CA LEU A 21 7.45 -14.83 -9.25
C LEU A 21 7.99 -15.20 -10.63
N ALA A 22 8.80 -16.26 -10.76
CA ALA A 22 9.23 -16.79 -12.05
C ALA A 22 8.05 -17.28 -12.88
N ASP A 23 7.14 -18.05 -12.29
CA ASP A 23 5.94 -18.54 -12.97
C ASP A 23 5.02 -17.38 -13.38
N ALA A 24 4.84 -16.39 -12.50
CA ALA A 24 4.08 -15.19 -12.81
C ALA A 24 4.72 -14.38 -13.95
N ALA A 25 6.05 -14.23 -13.96
CA ALA A 25 6.77 -13.52 -15.02
C ALA A 25 6.61 -14.18 -16.40
N LEU A 26 6.32 -15.48 -16.47
CA LEU A 26 6.08 -16.20 -17.72
C LEU A 26 4.61 -16.16 -18.19
N SER A 27 3.67 -15.96 -17.28
CA SER A 27 2.24 -16.25 -17.53
C SER A 27 1.28 -15.10 -17.24
N SER A 28 1.73 -14.07 -16.52
CA SER A 28 0.88 -12.99 -15.99
C SER A 28 1.26 -11.63 -16.55
N SER A 29 0.34 -10.66 -16.45
CA SER A 29 0.63 -9.29 -16.84
C SER A 29 1.52 -8.59 -15.80
N PRO A 30 2.29 -7.55 -16.19
CA PRO A 30 3.11 -6.77 -15.25
C PRO A 30 2.34 -6.26 -14.02
N GLN A 31 1.08 -5.84 -14.22
CA GLN A 31 0.19 -5.42 -13.13
C GLN A 31 -0.08 -6.54 -12.13
N GLN A 32 -0.36 -7.76 -12.60
CA GLN A 32 -0.60 -8.92 -11.74
C GLN A 32 0.68 -9.32 -10.99
N ILE A 33 1.84 -9.22 -11.63
CA ILE A 33 3.14 -9.49 -10.98
C ILE A 33 3.38 -8.46 -9.87
N ARG A 34 3.11 -7.17 -10.09
CA ARG A 34 3.20 -6.12 -9.06
C ARG A 34 2.27 -6.40 -7.87
N GLN A 35 1.04 -6.85 -8.14
CA GLN A 35 0.09 -7.23 -7.09
C GLN A 35 0.59 -8.41 -6.26
N LEU A 36 1.05 -9.48 -6.93
CA LEU A 36 1.61 -10.66 -6.28
C LEU A 36 2.82 -10.31 -5.41
N PHE A 37 3.74 -9.51 -5.95
CA PHE A 37 4.90 -9.02 -5.20
C PHE A 37 4.48 -8.23 -3.96
N SER A 38 3.50 -7.31 -4.09
CA SER A 38 2.99 -6.52 -2.96
C SER A 38 2.33 -7.39 -1.88
N ILE A 39 1.63 -8.46 -2.26
CA ILE A 39 1.06 -9.43 -1.31
C ILE A 39 2.20 -10.13 -0.57
N ILE A 40 3.19 -10.68 -1.30
CA ILE A 40 4.36 -11.34 -0.70
C ILE A 40 5.05 -10.42 0.31
N LEU A 41 5.26 -9.14 -0.03
CA LEU A 41 5.84 -8.14 0.88
C LEU A 41 5.03 -7.98 2.17
N THR A 42 3.72 -7.81 2.05
CA THR A 42 2.85 -7.40 3.16
C THR A 42 2.39 -8.55 4.03
N THR A 43 2.36 -9.79 3.51
CA THR A 43 1.82 -10.95 4.23
C THR A 43 2.86 -12.01 4.57
N CYS A 44 3.94 -12.11 3.79
CA CYS A 44 4.89 -13.22 3.89
C CYS A 44 6.27 -12.81 4.43
N PHE A 45 6.60 -11.52 4.41
CA PHE A 45 7.86 -10.97 4.94
C PHE A 45 9.11 -11.73 4.46
N PRO A 46 9.35 -11.80 3.13
CA PRO A 46 10.50 -12.54 2.59
C PRO A 46 11.82 -11.95 3.12
N SER A 47 12.86 -12.78 3.23
CA SER A 47 14.13 -12.33 3.81
C SER A 47 14.96 -11.50 2.81
N GLU A 48 14.90 -11.87 1.52
CA GLU A 48 15.69 -11.26 0.44
C GLU A 48 14.85 -10.44 -0.56
N VAL A 49 14.05 -9.49 -0.03
CA VAL A 49 13.14 -8.63 -0.81
C VAL A 49 13.86 -7.92 -1.97
N SER A 50 15.02 -7.33 -1.69
CA SER A 50 15.81 -6.59 -2.68
C SER A 50 16.30 -7.49 -3.82
N ALA A 51 16.60 -8.77 -3.53
CA ALA A 51 17.01 -9.72 -4.55
C ALA A 51 15.84 -10.08 -5.48
N LEU A 52 14.66 -10.35 -4.91
CA LEU A 52 13.44 -10.62 -5.67
C LEU A 52 13.08 -9.43 -6.58
N TRP A 53 13.07 -8.21 -6.04
CA TRP A 53 12.85 -7.01 -6.84
C TRP A 53 13.83 -6.91 -8.00
N ASN A 54 15.13 -7.01 -7.73
CA ASN A 54 16.14 -6.88 -8.78
C ASN A 54 16.02 -7.93 -9.89
N LYS A 55 15.55 -9.14 -9.55
CA LYS A 55 15.34 -10.23 -10.51
C LYS A 55 14.12 -10.02 -11.40
N TYR A 56 13.03 -9.46 -10.85
CA TYR A 56 11.73 -9.40 -11.53
C TYR A 56 11.27 -7.98 -11.92
N LYS A 57 12.03 -6.92 -11.61
CA LYS A 57 11.67 -5.52 -11.89
C LYS A 57 11.36 -5.25 -13.37
N ASP A 58 12.02 -5.94 -14.30
CA ASP A 58 11.79 -5.77 -15.74
C ASP A 58 10.39 -6.29 -16.11
N SER A 59 10.05 -7.51 -15.69
CA SER A 59 8.71 -8.08 -15.86
C SER A 59 7.64 -7.24 -15.17
N MET A 60 7.93 -6.67 -14.01
CA MET A 60 7.02 -5.77 -13.30
C MET A 60 6.90 -4.38 -13.93
N SER A 61 7.75 -4.01 -14.89
CA SER A 61 7.76 -2.65 -15.48
C SER A 61 7.59 -2.64 -17.00
N GLU A 62 7.34 -3.80 -17.59
CA GLU A 62 7.24 -3.96 -19.05
C GLU A 62 6.10 -3.12 -19.66
N ASP A 63 4.95 -3.05 -19.00
CA ASP A 63 3.81 -2.24 -19.42
C ASP A 63 4.12 -0.73 -19.40
N ILE A 64 4.90 -0.29 -18.41
CA ILE A 64 5.38 1.10 -18.29
C ILE A 64 6.35 1.42 -19.43
N LEU A 65 7.33 0.54 -19.68
CA LEU A 65 8.26 0.69 -20.80
C LEU A 65 7.51 0.75 -22.14
N HIS A 66 6.56 -0.16 -22.35
CA HIS A 66 5.74 -0.21 -23.55
C HIS A 66 4.93 1.08 -23.74
N ARG A 67 4.28 1.59 -22.68
CA ARG A 67 3.55 2.86 -22.68
C ARG A 67 4.47 4.01 -23.10
N ILE A 68 5.65 4.13 -22.49
CA ILE A 68 6.62 5.20 -22.79
C ILE A 68 7.11 5.13 -24.24
N ARG A 69 7.41 3.94 -24.77
CA ARG A 69 7.81 3.73 -26.17
C ARG A 69 6.74 4.23 -27.14
N ILE A 70 5.47 3.93 -26.88
CA ILE A 70 4.34 4.38 -27.70
C ILE A 70 4.18 5.89 -27.61
N THR A 71 4.17 6.46 -26.40
CA THR A 71 3.98 7.90 -26.19
C THR A 71 5.08 8.74 -26.86
N ASN A 72 6.33 8.28 -26.80
CA ASN A 72 7.47 8.97 -27.40
C ASN A 72 7.74 8.58 -28.86
N GLN A 73 6.97 7.64 -29.42
CA GLN A 73 7.18 7.08 -30.76
C GLN A 73 8.61 6.58 -30.98
N ASN A 74 9.23 6.03 -29.94
CA ASN A 74 10.62 5.58 -29.96
C ASN A 74 10.74 4.19 -29.34
N LEU A 75 10.90 3.17 -30.19
CA LEU A 75 11.04 1.78 -29.77
C LEU A 75 12.41 1.44 -29.17
N ASN A 76 13.41 2.32 -29.35
CA ASN A 76 14.77 2.12 -28.84
C ASN A 76 14.93 2.53 -27.37
N ILE A 77 13.87 3.02 -26.72
CA ILE A 77 13.89 3.29 -25.27
C ILE A 77 14.08 1.96 -24.55
N GLU A 78 15.01 1.90 -23.61
CA GLU A 78 15.27 0.74 -22.75
C GLU A 78 14.77 1.01 -21.32
N PHE A 79 14.88 0.02 -20.44
CA PHE A 79 14.59 0.21 -19.03
C PHE A 79 15.52 1.28 -18.43
N SER A 80 14.94 2.12 -17.59
CA SER A 80 15.64 3.22 -16.92
C SER A 80 15.24 3.31 -15.46
N ALA A 81 15.99 4.09 -14.67
CA ALA A 81 15.68 4.32 -13.27
C ALA A 81 14.27 4.91 -13.07
N GLU A 82 13.83 5.76 -13.99
CA GLU A 82 12.50 6.38 -13.98
C GLU A 82 11.38 5.36 -14.19
N ILE A 83 11.59 4.38 -15.08
CA ILE A 83 10.63 3.29 -15.31
C ILE A 83 10.50 2.42 -14.07
N TYR A 84 11.62 2.04 -13.48
CA TYR A 84 11.61 1.25 -12.24
C TYR A 84 11.01 2.03 -11.07
N ASN A 85 11.27 3.33 -10.99
CA ASN A 85 10.69 4.20 -9.98
C ASN A 85 9.15 4.26 -10.09
N GLU A 86 8.62 4.39 -11.30
CA GLU A 86 7.17 4.37 -11.52
C GLU A 86 6.55 3.04 -11.11
N SER A 87 7.22 1.92 -11.39
CA SER A 87 6.79 0.59 -10.92
C SER A 87 6.80 0.49 -9.39
N LEU A 88 7.82 1.02 -8.72
CA LEU A 88 7.89 1.08 -7.25
C LEU A 88 6.78 1.95 -6.64
N ILE A 89 6.40 3.06 -7.28
CA ILE A 89 5.24 3.88 -6.87
C ILE A 89 3.97 3.03 -6.86
N MET A 90 3.71 2.29 -7.94
CA MET A 90 2.52 1.45 -8.04
C MET A 90 2.52 0.32 -7.01
N ILE A 91 3.68 -0.31 -6.75
CA ILE A 91 3.82 -1.35 -5.72
C ILE A 91 3.58 -0.74 -4.32
N GLU A 92 4.13 0.44 -4.04
CA GLU A 92 3.93 1.11 -2.76
C GLU A 92 2.46 1.47 -2.52
N ASP A 93 1.74 1.95 -3.55
CA ASP A 93 0.32 2.24 -3.45
C ASP A 93 -0.49 0.98 -3.08
N ILE A 94 -0.13 -0.18 -3.64
CA ILE A 94 -0.75 -1.47 -3.28
C ILE A 94 -0.39 -1.86 -1.84
N CYS A 95 0.87 -1.72 -1.43
CA CYS A 95 1.31 -2.05 -0.06
C CYS A 95 0.60 -1.20 0.99
N ILE A 96 0.46 0.11 0.73
CA ILE A 96 -0.29 1.03 1.58
C ILE A 96 -1.77 0.63 1.63
N CYS A 97 -2.37 0.25 0.51
CA CYS A 97 -3.76 -0.23 0.48
C CYS A 97 -3.97 -1.49 1.33
N ILE A 98 -3.02 -2.45 1.30
CA ILE A 98 -3.14 -3.72 2.03
C ILE A 98 -2.83 -3.56 3.52
N SER A 99 -1.79 -2.80 3.86
CA SER A 99 -1.17 -2.81 5.20
C SER A 99 -1.06 -1.44 5.86
N ASN A 100 -1.40 -0.37 5.16
CA ASN A 100 -1.18 1.02 5.56
C ASN A 100 0.30 1.38 5.84
N MET A 101 1.23 0.61 5.25
CA MET A 101 2.67 0.80 5.43
C MET A 101 3.36 1.07 4.08
N PRO A 102 4.26 2.08 4.00
CA PRO A 102 5.05 2.34 2.80
C PRO A 102 6.18 1.30 2.61
N LEU A 103 6.77 1.28 1.41
CA LEU A 103 7.76 0.28 0.99
C LEU A 103 8.98 0.18 1.92
N ILE A 104 9.38 1.29 2.54
CA ILE A 104 10.50 1.34 3.49
C ILE A 104 10.34 0.38 4.68
N HIS A 105 9.10 0.07 5.08
CA HIS A 105 8.84 -0.90 6.15
C HIS A 105 9.09 -2.35 5.73
N PHE A 106 9.13 -2.63 4.44
CA PHE A 106 9.37 -3.96 3.88
C PHE A 106 10.80 -4.12 3.35
N GLY A 107 11.75 -3.28 3.78
CA GLY A 107 13.15 -3.38 3.36
C GLY A 107 13.42 -2.92 1.93
N MET A 108 12.51 -2.16 1.33
CA MET A 108 12.64 -1.57 -0.01
C MET A 108 12.90 -0.06 0.07
N PRO A 109 13.64 0.53 -0.89
CA PRO A 109 13.78 1.98 -0.94
C PRO A 109 12.43 2.64 -1.22
N ALA A 110 12.17 3.78 -0.58
CA ALA A 110 11.00 4.60 -0.89
C ALA A 110 11.13 5.12 -2.33
N PRO A 111 10.06 5.05 -3.15
CA PRO A 111 10.08 5.59 -4.50
C PRO A 111 10.16 7.12 -4.47
N ASN A 112 10.79 7.70 -5.49
CA ASN A 112 10.84 9.13 -5.70
C ASN A 112 9.50 9.62 -6.26
N ARG A 113 8.64 10.18 -5.40
CA ARG A 113 7.38 10.80 -5.80
C ARG A 113 7.57 12.30 -6.03
N PRO A 114 7.06 12.87 -7.15
CA PRO A 114 6.86 14.30 -7.27
C PRO A 114 5.99 14.81 -6.11
N ALA A 115 6.29 15.98 -5.55
CA ALA A 115 5.58 16.51 -4.38
C ALA A 115 4.04 16.63 -4.57
N VAL A 116 3.58 16.78 -5.82
CA VAL A 116 2.16 16.85 -6.16
C VAL A 116 1.43 15.51 -6.01
N ASP A 117 2.11 14.39 -6.22
CA ASP A 117 1.50 13.06 -6.15
C ASP A 117 1.32 12.59 -4.69
N ILE A 118 2.19 13.05 -3.79
CA ILE A 118 2.07 12.78 -2.35
C ILE A 118 0.76 13.38 -1.82
N ILE A 119 0.50 14.65 -2.12
CA ILE A 119 -0.71 15.37 -1.69
C ILE A 119 -1.97 14.68 -2.22
N ASN A 120 -1.97 14.26 -3.50
CA ASN A 120 -3.10 13.54 -4.07
C ASN A 120 -3.31 12.17 -3.41
N SER A 121 -2.23 11.42 -3.13
CA SER A 121 -2.33 10.11 -2.50
C SER A 121 -2.88 10.18 -1.08
N ASP A 122 -2.48 11.19 -0.28
CA ASP A 122 -2.99 11.39 1.08
C ASP A 122 -4.49 11.71 1.07
N VAL A 123 -4.91 12.62 0.20
CA VAL A 123 -6.32 13.01 0.05
C VAL A 123 -7.17 11.82 -0.43
N GLN A 124 -6.68 11.02 -1.38
CA GLN A 124 -7.39 9.83 -1.84
C GLN A 124 -7.51 8.78 -0.71
N ARG A 125 -6.47 8.63 0.12
CA ARG A 125 -6.49 7.74 1.29
C ARG A 125 -7.54 8.17 2.32
N GLU A 126 -7.63 9.47 2.61
CA GLU A 126 -8.66 10.03 3.51
C GLU A 126 -10.09 9.77 3.03
N HIS A 127 -10.30 9.50 1.73
CA HIS A 127 -11.62 9.22 1.19
C HIS A 127 -11.96 7.73 1.08
N GLN A 128 -11.02 6.82 1.37
CA GLN A 128 -11.17 5.39 1.12
C GLN A 128 -11.77 4.59 2.29
N PHE A 129 -12.48 5.24 3.21
CA PHE A 129 -13.18 4.55 4.28
C PHE A 129 -14.40 3.78 3.75
N ASP A 130 -14.61 2.54 4.23
CA ASP A 130 -15.84 1.79 3.95
C ASP A 130 -17.02 2.41 4.71
N LYS A 131 -17.73 3.30 4.03
CA LYS A 131 -18.91 4.01 4.55
C LYS A 131 -20.00 3.07 5.04
N THR A 132 -20.13 1.87 4.48
CA THR A 132 -21.15 0.89 4.87
C THR A 132 -20.79 0.26 6.21
N SER A 133 -19.53 -0.14 6.37
CA SER A 133 -19.03 -0.67 7.64
C SER A 133 -19.14 0.37 8.76
N LEU A 134 -18.78 1.63 8.47
CA LEU A 134 -18.84 2.73 9.43
C LEU A 134 -20.28 3.06 9.81
N ALA A 135 -21.21 3.11 8.86
CA ALA A 135 -22.63 3.33 9.16
C ALA A 135 -23.20 2.20 10.05
N THR A 136 -22.79 0.95 9.77
CA THR A 136 -23.19 -0.20 10.59
C THR A 136 -22.61 -0.12 12.00
N PHE A 137 -21.34 0.27 12.12
CA PHE A 137 -20.68 0.47 13.42
C PHE A 137 -21.38 1.56 14.23
N VAL A 138 -21.70 2.70 13.63
CA VAL A 138 -22.42 3.80 14.29
C VAL A 138 -23.79 3.33 14.77
N ALA A 139 -24.60 2.71 13.90
CA ALA A 139 -25.95 2.26 14.28
C ALA A 139 -25.95 1.28 15.46
N ASN A 140 -24.94 0.40 15.54
CA ASN A 140 -24.80 -0.56 16.64
C ASN A 140 -24.31 0.09 17.95
N ASN A 141 -23.40 1.06 17.87
CA ASN A 141 -22.77 1.65 19.06
C ASN A 141 -23.48 2.89 19.58
N GLU A 142 -24.23 3.61 18.74
CA GLU A 142 -24.96 4.82 19.13
C GLU A 142 -25.95 4.53 20.26
N GLN A 143 -26.57 3.34 20.25
CA GLN A 143 -27.49 2.90 21.30
C GLN A 143 -26.79 2.59 22.63
N LEU A 144 -25.49 2.28 22.60
CA LEU A 144 -24.68 1.92 23.77
C LEU A 144 -24.05 3.12 24.46
N LEU A 145 -24.15 4.32 23.87
CA LEU A 145 -23.58 5.54 24.43
C LEU A 145 -24.20 5.88 25.79
N THR A 146 -23.34 6.25 26.74
CA THR A 146 -23.77 6.88 27.99
C THR A 146 -24.36 8.27 27.72
N ALA A 147 -25.05 8.85 28.71
CA ALA A 147 -25.65 10.18 28.57
C ALA A 147 -24.60 11.27 28.24
N GLU A 148 -23.40 11.19 28.83
CA GLU A 148 -22.32 12.15 28.56
C GLU A 148 -21.71 11.94 27.16
N GLN A 149 -21.43 10.70 26.77
CA GLN A 149 -20.91 10.39 25.44
C GLN A 149 -21.90 10.75 24.34
N ARG A 150 -23.20 10.53 24.57
CA ARG A 150 -24.26 10.92 23.62
C ARG A 150 -24.34 12.43 23.45
N ASN A 151 -24.24 13.19 24.54
CA ASN A 151 -24.23 14.65 24.48
C ASN A 151 -23.07 15.16 23.60
N VAL A 152 -21.84 14.65 23.83
CA VAL A 152 -20.68 15.03 23.02
C VAL A 152 -20.84 14.59 21.55
N TYR A 153 -21.32 13.37 21.31
CA TYR A 153 -21.60 12.86 19.97
C TYR A 153 -22.59 13.75 19.19
N ASP A 154 -23.70 14.13 19.81
CA ASP A 154 -24.71 14.99 19.19
C ASP A 154 -24.15 16.38 18.90
N GLN A 155 -23.37 16.96 19.82
CA GLN A 155 -22.71 18.26 19.60
C GLN A 155 -21.74 18.22 18.43
N ILE A 156 -20.91 17.17 18.33
CA ILE A 156 -19.99 16.98 17.20
C ILE A 156 -20.75 16.87 15.89
N ASN A 157 -21.84 16.09 15.85
CA ASN A 157 -22.66 15.93 14.65
C ASN A 157 -23.29 17.25 14.19
N VAL A 158 -23.84 18.04 15.12
CA VAL A 158 -24.41 19.36 14.83
C VAL A 158 -23.33 20.33 14.32
N SER A 159 -22.18 20.38 14.99
CA SER A 159 -21.04 21.21 14.59
C SER A 159 -20.51 20.84 13.20
N THR A 160 -20.41 19.54 12.91
CA THR A 160 -19.98 19.00 11.61
C THR A 160 -20.98 19.36 10.52
N ALA A 161 -22.29 19.20 10.77
CA ALA A 161 -23.34 19.58 9.83
C ALA A 161 -23.36 21.09 9.56
N ALA A 162 -23.00 21.91 10.55
CA ALA A 162 -22.89 23.35 10.44
C ALA A 162 -21.53 23.83 9.88
N GLN A 163 -20.57 22.92 9.63
CA GLN A 163 -19.18 23.23 9.25
C GLN A 163 -18.47 24.20 10.21
N GLN A 164 -18.93 24.26 11.46
CA GLN A 164 -18.32 25.05 12.52
C GLN A 164 -17.38 24.13 13.28
N GLY A 165 -16.13 23.99 12.83
CA GLY A 165 -15.13 23.20 13.55
C GLY A 165 -15.00 23.61 15.02
N GLY A 166 -14.45 22.74 15.86
CA GLY A 166 -14.33 22.99 17.31
C GLY A 166 -13.48 21.95 18.03
N PHE A 167 -13.22 22.18 19.32
CA PHE A 167 -12.53 21.23 20.19
C PHE A 167 -13.54 20.61 21.16
N PHE A 168 -13.51 19.28 21.25
CA PHE A 168 -14.38 18.50 22.13
C PHE A 168 -13.50 17.67 23.07
N PHE A 169 -13.80 17.70 24.37
CA PHE A 169 -13.08 16.95 25.38
C PHE A 169 -13.99 15.84 25.91
N LEU A 170 -13.44 14.64 26.01
CA LEU A 170 -14.10 13.47 26.58
C LEU A 170 -13.26 13.01 27.77
N ASP A 171 -13.84 13.06 28.96
CA ASP A 171 -13.25 12.40 30.12
C ASP A 171 -13.52 10.90 30.02
N ALA A 172 -12.47 10.13 29.77
CA ALA A 172 -12.54 8.67 29.76
C ALA A 172 -12.25 8.14 31.18
N PRO A 173 -13.07 7.22 31.73
CA PRO A 173 -12.75 6.50 32.95
C PRO A 173 -11.62 5.47 32.76
#